data_AF-A0A2P7NR92-F1
#
_entry.id   AF-A0A2P7NR92-F1
#
_cell.length_a   1.000
_cell.length_b   1.000
_cell.length_c   1.000
_cell.angle_alpha   90.00
_cell.angle_beta   90.00
_cell.angle_gamma   90.00
#
_symmetry.space_group_name_H-M   'P 1'
#
loop_
_entity.id
_entity.type
_entity.pdbx_description
1 polymer ?
#
loop_
_entity_poly.entity_id
_entity_poly.type
_entity_poly.pdbx_seq_one_letter_code
_entity_poly.pdbx_strand_id
1 'polypeptide(L)'
;MNINNRSIALIDVNNFYACQLFYEYKQTYGYRRLSDAINEAGMKSGHYQVRHLMARPVLKARYSKRFKVATDSNHNELISQVL
;
A
#
# COMPACT_ATOMS: atom_id res chain seq x y z
N MET A 1 -11.84 6.57 34.46
CA MET A 1 -10.50 6.10 34.85
C MET A 1 -9.76 5.72 33.57
N ASN A 2 -8.61 6.36 33.35
CA ASN A 2 -7.94 6.59 32.07
C ASN A 2 -7.23 5.33 31.55
N ILE A 3 -7.67 4.82 30.40
CA ILE A 3 -7.01 3.73 29.68
C ILE A 3 -6.20 4.38 28.54
N ASN A 4 -4.94 4.71 28.84
CA ASN A 4 -3.81 4.68 27.91
C ASN A 4 -3.66 5.77 26.82
N ASN A 5 -3.41 7.02 27.20
CA ASN A 5 -2.95 8.08 26.30
C ASN A 5 -1.63 7.73 25.53
N ARG A 6 -0.76 6.86 26.07
CA ARG A 6 0.47 6.39 25.38
C ARG A 6 0.20 5.36 24.28
N SER A 7 -0.81 4.50 24.45
CA SER A 7 -1.14 3.45 23.47
C SER A 7 -1.89 4.03 22.26
N ILE A 8 -2.69 5.07 22.47
CA ILE A 8 -3.40 5.78 21.41
C ILE A 8 -2.39 6.44 20.45
N ALA A 9 -1.38 7.15 20.97
CA ALA A 9 -0.34 7.76 20.14
C ALA A 9 0.46 6.73 19.31
N LEU A 10 0.79 5.57 19.86
CA LEU A 10 1.47 4.49 19.13
C LEU A 10 0.59 3.89 18.02
N ILE A 11 -0.72 3.78 18.25
CA ILE A 11 -1.70 3.36 17.24
C ILE A 11 -1.74 4.40 16.11
N ASP A 12 -1.71 5.69 16.44
CA ASP A 12 -1.76 6.78 15.46
C ASP A 12 -0.50 6.82 14.58
N VAL A 13 0.69 6.64 15.17
CA VAL A 13 1.96 6.56 14.44
C VAL A 13 1.97 5.35 13.51
N ASN A 14 1.62 4.16 14.01
CA ASN A 14 1.55 2.96 13.17
C ASN A 14 0.50 3.10 12.04
N ASN A 15 -0.61 3.81 12.29
CA ASN A 15 -1.62 4.08 11.28
C ASN A 15 -1.10 5.02 10.17
N PHE A 16 -0.40 6.09 10.55
CA PHE A 16 0.22 7.00 9.60
C PHE A 16 1.21 6.28 8.68
N TYR A 17 2.14 5.50 9.26
CA TYR A 17 3.13 4.74 8.50
C TYR A 17 2.50 3.63 7.64
N ALA A 18 1.48 2.94 8.17
CA ALA A 18 0.74 1.95 7.42
C ALA A 18 0.10 2.58 6.17
N CYS A 19 -0.54 3.75 6.29
CA CYS A 19 -1.08 4.50 5.17
C CYS A 19 0.01 4.93 4.19
N GLN A 20 1.10 5.53 4.68
CA GLN A 20 2.19 6.02 3.84
C GLN A 20 2.78 4.89 2.98
N LEU A 21 3.20 3.79 3.61
CA LEU A 21 3.75 2.62 2.89
C LEU A 21 2.71 1.99 1.97
N PHE A 22 1.45 1.92 2.42
CA PHE A 22 0.39 1.37 1.60
C PHE A 22 0.18 2.17 0.29
N TYR A 23 0.27 3.50 0.33
CA TYR A 23 0.18 4.34 -0.87
C TYR A 23 1.47 4.31 -1.70
N GLU A 24 2.64 4.31 -1.07
CA GLU A 24 3.95 4.19 -1.74
C GLU A 24 4.03 2.91 -2.58
N TYR A 25 3.59 1.78 -2.01
CA TYR A 25 3.50 0.50 -2.71
C TYR A 25 2.23 0.34 -3.55
N LYS A 26 1.60 1.45 -3.96
CA LYS A 26 0.45 1.50 -4.88
C LYS A 26 -0.72 0.63 -4.43
N GLN A 27 -0.90 0.51 -3.13
CA GLN A 27 -1.96 -0.26 -2.49
C GLN A 27 -1.89 -1.79 -2.77
N THR A 28 -0.71 -2.27 -3.15
CA THR A 28 -0.45 -3.67 -3.54
C THR A 28 -0.21 -4.58 -2.33
N TYR A 29 0.24 -4.01 -1.21
CA TYR A 29 0.59 -4.78 -0.03
C TYR A 29 -0.67 -5.17 0.74
N GLY A 30 -0.80 -6.47 1.03
CA GLY A 30 -1.68 -6.98 2.06
C GLY A 30 -1.02 -6.91 3.45
N TYR A 31 -1.78 -7.23 4.49
CA TYR A 31 -1.36 -7.01 5.89
C TYR A 31 -0.01 -7.65 6.26
N ARG A 32 0.34 -8.78 5.63
CA ARG A 32 1.62 -9.48 5.88
C ARG A 32 2.81 -8.66 5.37
N ARG A 33 2.79 -8.30 4.09
CA ARG A 33 3.85 -7.48 3.46
C ARG A 33 3.94 -6.09 4.07
N LEU A 34 2.79 -5.51 4.45
CA LEU A 34 2.77 -4.21 5.11
C LEU A 34 3.39 -4.28 6.52
N SER A 35 3.15 -5.36 7.28
CA SER A 35 3.78 -5.59 8.58
C SER A 35 5.30 -5.74 8.47
N ASP A 36 5.78 -6.47 7.46
CA ASP A 36 7.21 -6.64 7.21
C ASP A 36 7.86 -5.29 6.87
N ALA A 37 7.26 -4.52 5.96
CA ALA A 37 7.75 -3.18 5.58
C ALA A 37 7.76 -2.18 6.75
N ILE A 38 6.76 -2.23 7.63
CA ILE A 38 6.73 -1.40 8.84
C ILE A 38 7.86 -1.80 9.80
N ASN A 39 8.13 -3.11 9.95
CA ASN A 39 9.24 -3.61 10.77
C ASN A 39 10.61 -3.23 10.19
N GLU A 40 10.76 -3.29 8.86
CA GLU A 40 11.97 -2.84 8.15
C GLU A 40 12.20 -1.33 8.30
N ALA A 41 11.12 -0.54 8.37
CA ALA A 41 11.19 0.90 8.67
C ALA A 41 11.53 1.22 10.15
N GLY A 42 11.84 0.21 10.97
CA GLY A 42 12.24 0.35 12.37
C GLY A 42 11.07 0.43 13.37
N MET A 43 9.84 0.24 12.90
CA MET A 43 8.64 0.31 13.73
C MET A 43 8.15 -1.09 14.11
N LYS A 44 7.89 -1.35 15.39
CA LYS A 44 7.39 -2.66 15.83
C LYS A 44 5.89 -2.78 15.54
N SER A 45 5.53 -3.59 14.55
CA SER A 45 4.13 -3.93 14.27
C SER A 45 3.92 -5.42 14.09
N GLY A 46 2.90 -5.96 14.77
CA GLY A 46 2.48 -7.34 14.62
C GLY A 46 1.46 -7.52 13.49
N HIS A 47 1.43 -8.69 12.87
CA HIS A 47 0.49 -9.01 11.80
C HIS A 47 -0.98 -8.79 12.17
N TYR A 48 -1.36 -9.12 13.41
CA TYR A 48 -2.74 -8.93 13.90
C TYR A 48 -3.11 -7.45 14.00
N GLN A 49 -2.16 -6.60 14.41
CA GLN A 49 -2.38 -5.15 14.49
C GLN A 49 -2.57 -4.56 13.10
N VAL A 50 -1.71 -4.91 12.14
CA VAL A 50 -1.82 -4.46 10.74
C VAL A 50 -3.09 -4.99 10.07
N ARG A 51 -3.51 -6.23 10.37
CA ARG A 51 -4.79 -6.77 9.92
C ARG A 51 -5.97 -5.93 10.44
N HIS A 52 -5.99 -5.57 11.72
CA HIS A 52 -7.05 -4.72 12.28
C HIS A 52 -7.03 -3.30 11.70
N LEU A 53 -5.84 -2.74 11.43
CA LEU A 53 -5.72 -1.47 10.73
C LEU A 53 -6.28 -1.54 9.30
N MET A 54 -5.98 -2.60 8.55
CA MET A 54 -6.52 -2.83 7.19
C MET A 54 -8.01 -3.17 7.15
N ALA A 55 -8.57 -3.72 8.23
CA ALA A 55 -10.00 -3.97 8.33
C ALA A 55 -10.82 -2.67 8.49
N ARG A 56 -10.16 -1.57 8.87
CA ARG A 56 -10.81 -0.25 8.97
C ARG A 56 -10.99 0.36 7.56
N PRO A 57 -11.99 1.25 7.39
CA PRO A 57 -12.31 1.83 6.07
C PRO A 57 -11.17 2.58 5.38
N VAL A 58 -10.09 2.92 6.11
CA VAL A 58 -8.98 3.76 5.66
C VAL A 58 -7.96 2.99 4.79
N LEU A 59 -7.85 1.66 4.94
CA LEU A 59 -6.74 0.86 4.41
C LEU A 59 -7.23 -0.38 3.63
N LYS A 60 -8.06 -0.16 2.61
CA LYS A 60 -8.58 -1.24 1.75
C LYS A 60 -7.64 -1.52 0.58
N ALA A 61 -7.01 -2.70 0.56
CA ALA A 61 -6.14 -3.18 -0.52
C ALA A 61 -6.79 -3.03 -1.91
N ARG A 62 -6.04 -2.47 -2.86
CA ARG A 62 -6.50 -2.34 -4.25
C ARG A 62 -6.30 -3.67 -4.96
N TYR A 63 -7.37 -4.23 -5.50
CA TYR A 63 -7.25 -5.37 -6.42
C TYR A 63 -6.55 -4.93 -7.70
N SER A 64 -5.57 -5.70 -8.17
CA SER A 64 -4.89 -5.40 -9.43
C SER A 64 -5.91 -5.41 -10.58
N LYS A 65 -5.75 -4.47 -11.52
CA LYS A 65 -6.60 -4.44 -12.72
C LYS A 65 -6.29 -5.71 -13.52
N ARG A 66 -7.31 -6.53 -13.79
CA ARG A 66 -7.17 -7.80 -14.51
C ARG A 66 -6.56 -7.66 -15.91
N PHE A 67 -6.66 -6.47 -16.49
CA PHE A 67 -6.08 -6.13 -17.79
C PHE A 67 -5.00 -5.07 -17.62
N LYS A 68 -3.74 -5.46 -17.88
CA LYS A 68 -2.63 -4.55 -18.15
C LYS A 68 -2.58 -4.37 -19.67
N VAL A 69 -2.75 -3.14 -20.16
CA VAL A 69 -2.53 -2.85 -21.59
C VAL A 69 -1.06 -3.16 -21.87
N ALA A 70 -0.80 -4.18 -22.69
CA ALA A 70 0.53 -4.77 -22.90
C ALA A 70 1.17 -4.28 -24.20
N THR A 71 0.88 -3.06 -24.62
CA THR A 71 1.35 -2.51 -25.89
C THR A 71 1.28 -0.99 -25.77
N ASP A 72 2.43 -0.36 -25.54
CA ASP A 72 2.65 1.07 -25.82
C ASP A 72 3.07 1.27 -27.29
N SER A 73 3.10 0.19 -28.09
CA SER A 73 3.38 0.24 -29.52
C SER A 73 2.39 1.16 -30.23
N ASN A 74 2.90 2.31 -30.64
CA ASN A 74 2.22 3.21 -31.54
C ASN A 74 2.31 2.63 -32.95
N HIS A 75 1.27 1.94 -33.41
CA HIS A 75 1.18 1.42 -34.78
C HIS A 75 0.94 2.52 -35.85
N ASN A 76 1.21 3.78 -35.51
CA ASN A 76 1.06 4.94 -36.38
C ASN A 76 2.41 5.45 -36.92
N GLU A 77 3.47 4.64 -36.86
CA GLU A 77 4.68 4.92 -37.64
C GLU A 77 4.30 4.86 -39.13
N LEU A 78 4.26 6.05 -39.74
CA LEU A 78 4.07 6.23 -41.17
C LEU A 78 4.98 5.25 -41.90
N ILE A 79 4.38 4.28 -42.58
CA ILE A 79 5.08 3.43 -43.54
C ILE A 79 5.83 4.39 -44.45
N SER A 80 7.16 4.40 -44.34
CA SER A 80 8.02 5.32 -45.05
C SER A 80 7.71 5.26 -46.53
N GLN A 81 7.01 6.29 -47.02
CA GLN A 81 6.72 6.46 -48.43
C GLN A 81 8.00 7.04 -49.04
N VAL A 82 8.94 6.16 -49.37
CA VAL A 82 10.12 6.55 -50.16
C VAL A 82 9.73 6.48 -51.64
N LEU A 83 10.03 7.60 -52.32
CA LEU A 83 9.86 7.91 -53.73
C LEU A 83 10.60 6.95 -54.68
#